data_AF-A0A674I0W7-F1
#
_entry.id   AF-A0A674I0W7-F1
#
_cell.length_a   1.000
_cell.length_b   1.000
_cell.length_c   1.000
_cell.angle_alpha   90.00
_cell.angle_beta   90.00
_cell.angle_gamma   90.00
#
_symmetry.space_group_name_H-M   'P 1'
#
loop_
_entity.id
_entity.type
_entity.pdbx_description
1 polymer ?
#
loop_
_entity_poly.entity_id
_entity_poly.type
_entity_poly.pdbx_seq_one_letter_code
_entity_poly.pdbx_strand_id
1 'polypeptide(L)'
;MLHSLGVHTLQLLTQVAACILLFPRFLLTALMLWLLDFLCIRKKVLLVGSRAEEEASPGQEPPPDDPPVCVSDSNRMFTLESLKAVWHGQKLDFFKSAHVGSSAPNPEVIQLDGQKRLRILDYARGKRPLILNFGSCT
;
A
#
# COMPACT_ATOMS: atom_id res chain seq x y z
N MET A 1 14.68 14.63 -55.80
CA MET A 1 14.14 13.74 -54.74
C MET A 1 14.93 13.80 -53.42
N LEU A 2 16.27 13.93 -53.41
CA LEU A 2 17.05 14.08 -52.16
C LEU A 2 16.69 15.31 -51.30
N HIS A 3 16.36 16.44 -51.93
CA HIS A 3 16.08 17.69 -51.22
C HIS A 3 14.78 17.63 -50.39
N SER A 4 13.78 16.86 -50.83
CA SER A 4 12.52 16.65 -50.10
C SER A 4 12.73 15.71 -48.90
N LEU A 5 13.53 14.65 -49.07
CA LEU A 5 13.94 13.75 -47.98
C LEU A 5 14.67 14.47 -46.85
N GLY A 6 15.59 15.39 -47.16
CA GLY A 6 16.33 16.16 -46.15
C GLY A 6 15.48 17.13 -45.33
N VAL A 7 14.43 17.71 -45.93
CA VAL A 7 13.52 18.62 -45.22
C VAL A 7 12.60 17.83 -44.29
N HIS A 8 12.11 16.66 -44.72
CA HIS A 8 11.29 15.78 -43.87
C HIS A 8 12.07 15.21 -42.69
N THR A 9 13.36 14.86 -42.87
CA THR A 9 14.20 14.40 -41.75
C THR A 9 14.50 15.53 -40.76
N LEU A 10 14.73 16.75 -41.22
CA LEU A 10 14.93 17.92 -40.35
C LEU A 10 13.66 18.27 -39.55
N GLN A 11 12.49 18.17 -40.18
CA GLN A 11 11.19 18.37 -39.52
C GLN A 11 10.90 17.29 -38.48
N LEU A 12 11.20 16.02 -38.77
CA LEU A 12 11.09 14.94 -37.80
C LEU A 12 12.04 15.15 -36.61
N LEU A 13 13.27 15.59 -36.87
CA LEU A 13 14.27 15.79 -35.82
C LEU A 13 13.90 16.94 -34.89
N THR A 14 13.33 18.01 -35.43
CA THR A 14 12.80 19.14 -34.64
C THR A 14 11.54 18.77 -33.84
N GLN A 15 10.64 17.96 -34.41
CA GLN A 15 9.49 17.41 -33.67
C GLN A 15 9.92 16.46 -32.54
N VAL A 16 10.89 15.58 -32.80
CA VAL A 16 11.43 14.67 -31.79
C VAL A 16 12.11 15.46 -30.67
N ALA A 17 12.91 16.48 -31.00
CA ALA A 17 13.53 17.35 -30.00
C ALA A 17 12.48 18.11 -29.15
N ALA A 18 11.42 18.62 -29.79
CA ALA A 18 10.31 19.27 -29.09
C ALA A 18 9.59 18.29 -28.15
N CYS A 19 9.32 17.05 -28.60
CA CYS A 19 8.75 16.00 -27.75
C CYS A 19 9.66 15.68 -26.57
N ILE A 20 10.97 15.52 -26.78
CA ILE A 20 11.93 15.22 -25.70
C ILE A 20 11.99 16.35 -24.66
N LEU A 21 11.78 17.60 -25.05
CA LEU A 21 11.81 18.75 -24.13
C LEU A 21 10.47 19.04 -23.44
N LEU A 22 9.35 18.78 -24.11
CA LEU A 22 8.00 19.06 -23.61
C LEU A 22 7.41 17.89 -22.82
N PHE A 23 7.65 16.66 -23.26
CA PHE A 23 7.18 15.45 -22.61
C PHE A 23 7.59 15.32 -21.14
N PRO A 24 8.86 15.55 -20.73
CA PRO A 24 9.23 15.45 -19.32
C PRO A 24 8.55 16.51 -18.45
N ARG A 25 8.30 17.70 -19.00
CA ARG A 25 7.54 18.74 -18.28
C ARG A 25 6.09 18.32 -18.09
N PHE A 26 5.46 17.80 -19.13
CA PHE A 26 4.10 17.28 -19.07
C PHE A 26 3.99 16.10 -18.09
N LEU A 27 4.94 15.17 -18.13
CA LEU A 27 5.01 14.04 -17.22
C LEU A 27 5.20 14.50 -15.77
N LEU A 28 6.06 15.48 -15.54
CA LEU A 28 6.28 16.04 -14.21
C LEU A 28 5.02 16.72 -13.67
N THR A 29 4.31 17.50 -14.50
CA THR A 29 3.04 18.12 -14.09
C THR A 29 1.95 17.09 -13.83
N ALA A 30 1.87 16.04 -14.65
CA ALA A 30 0.92 14.96 -14.44
C ALA A 30 1.21 14.20 -13.15
N LEU A 31 2.49 13.94 -12.86
CA LEU A 31 2.93 13.31 -11.62
C LEU A 31 2.65 14.21 -10.40
N MET A 32 2.89 15.51 -10.50
CA MET A 32 2.58 16.49 -9.46
C MET A 32 1.09 16.55 -9.16
N LEU A 33 0.23 16.61 -10.20
CA LEU A 33 -1.22 16.59 -10.04
C LEU A 33 -1.71 15.28 -9.44
N TRP A 34 -1.16 14.15 -9.90
CA TRP A 34 -1.49 12.83 -9.35
C TRP A 34 -1.12 12.70 -7.87
N LEU A 35 0.04 13.21 -7.47
CA LEU A 35 0.42 13.29 -6.06
C LEU A 35 -0.54 14.21 -5.28
N LEU A 36 -0.89 15.37 -5.83
CA LEU A 36 -1.82 16.29 -5.19
C LEU A 36 -3.20 15.67 -4.98
N ASP A 37 -3.74 14.98 -5.99
CA ASP A 37 -5.00 14.25 -5.93
C ASP A 37 -4.94 13.15 -4.87
N PHE A 38 -3.84 12.40 -4.81
CA PHE A 38 -3.67 11.37 -3.80
C PHE A 38 -3.65 11.95 -2.37
N LEU A 39 -2.98 13.09 -2.18
CA LEU A 39 -2.97 13.81 -0.90
C LEU A 39 -4.35 14.40 -0.57
N CYS A 40 -5.07 14.94 -1.56
CA CYS A 40 -6.40 15.51 -1.40
C CYS A 40 -7.45 14.44 -1.07
N ILE A 41 -7.45 13.31 -1.78
CA ILE A 41 -8.34 12.18 -1.52
C ILE A 41 -8.07 11.62 -0.12
N ARG A 42 -6.80 11.40 0.24
CA ARG A 42 -6.45 10.93 1.59
C ARG A 42 -6.86 11.92 2.67
N LYS A 43 -6.60 13.22 2.49
CA LYS A 43 -7.01 14.26 3.44
C LYS A 43 -8.53 14.30 3.62
N LYS A 44 -9.30 14.13 2.54
CA LYS A 44 -10.77 14.10 2.58
C LYS A 44 -11.28 12.85 3.30
N VAL A 45 -10.70 11.67 3.03
CA VAL A 45 -11.04 10.42 3.73
C VAL A 45 -10.70 10.51 5.22
N LEU A 46 -9.54 11.07 5.56
CA LEU A 46 -9.12 11.29 6.94
C LEU A 46 -10.04 12.25 7.68
N LEU A 47 -10.34 13.42 7.10
CA LEU A 47 -11.29 14.38 7.70
C LEU A 47 -12.68 13.79 7.91
N VAL A 48 -13.13 12.90 7.02
CA VAL A 48 -14.41 12.19 7.17
C VAL A 48 -14.30 11.11 8.26
N GLY A 49 -13.16 10.42 8.37
CA GLY A 49 -12.88 9.43 9.43
C GLY A 49 -12.79 10.07 10.81
N SER A 50 -12.04 11.17 10.97
CA SER A 50 -11.90 11.90 12.24
C SER A 50 -13.23 12.44 12.75
N ARG A 51 -14.10 12.89 11.83
CA ARG A 51 -15.45 13.36 12.17
C ARG A 51 -16.39 12.23 12.58
N ALA A 52 -16.12 11.00 12.11
CA ALA A 52 -16.85 9.81 12.50
C ALA A 52 -16.33 9.23 13.84
N GLU A 53 -15.05 9.45 14.17
CA GLU A 53 -14.44 9.04 15.45
C GLU A 53 -14.77 10.01 16.60
N GLU A 54 -14.98 11.31 16.35
CA GLU A 54 -15.41 12.27 17.37
C GLU A 54 -16.81 12.00 17.98
N GLU A 55 -17.64 11.16 17.35
CA GLU A 55 -18.92 10.71 17.93
C GLU A 55 -18.79 9.43 18.78
N ALA A 56 -17.59 8.85 18.92
CA ALA A 56 -17.33 7.68 19.76
C ALA A 56 -16.56 8.04 21.05
N SER A 57 -17.28 8.65 22.00
CA SER A 57 -17.05 8.66 23.46
C SER A 57 -15.69 9.15 24.03
N PRO A 58 -15.64 10.31 24.74
CA PRO A 58 -14.44 10.79 25.40
C PRO A 58 -14.34 10.19 26.81
N GLY A 59 -13.28 9.41 27.08
CA GLY A 59 -12.88 9.08 28.44
C GLY A 59 -12.35 7.66 28.60
N GLN A 60 -11.05 7.48 28.41
CA GLN A 60 -10.25 6.53 29.19
C GLN A 60 -8.76 6.88 29.01
N GLU A 61 -8.07 7.23 30.11
CA GLU A 61 -6.62 7.43 30.11
C GLU A 61 -5.89 6.09 29.95
N PRO A 62 -4.81 6.01 29.14
CA PRO A 62 -4.09 4.76 28.93
C PRO A 62 -3.07 4.50 30.06
N PRO A 63 -2.91 3.24 30.51
CA PRO A 63 -1.88 2.84 31.48
C PRO A 63 -0.46 2.92 30.89
N PRO A 64 0.58 3.12 31.73
CA PRO A 64 1.97 3.08 31.30
C PRO A 64 2.38 1.62 31.05
N ASP A 65 3.27 1.40 30.08
CA ASP A 65 3.93 0.11 29.76
C ASP A 65 3.38 -0.70 28.58
N ASP A 66 2.79 -0.06 27.57
CA ASP A 66 2.69 -0.67 26.23
C ASP A 66 3.83 -0.15 25.32
N PRO A 67 4.63 -1.04 24.69
CA PRO A 67 5.57 -0.62 23.65
C PRO A 67 4.77 0.02 22.51
N PRO A 68 5.28 1.07 21.84
CA PRO A 68 4.53 1.73 20.78
C PRO A 68 4.24 0.69 19.72
N VAL A 69 2.99 0.25 19.64
CA VAL A 69 2.47 -0.38 18.44
C VAL A 69 2.81 0.64 17.36
N CYS A 70 3.63 0.25 16.39
CA CYS A 70 3.96 1.06 15.23
C CYS A 70 2.70 1.20 14.34
N VAL A 71 1.56 1.55 14.91
CA VAL A 71 0.50 2.28 14.25
C VAL A 71 1.13 3.61 13.91
N SER A 72 1.64 3.69 12.67
CA SER A 72 2.16 4.88 12.02
C SER A 72 1.57 6.15 12.64
N ASP A 73 2.36 6.79 13.52
CA ASP A 73 1.99 8.03 14.21
C ASP A 73 1.26 8.96 13.24
N SER A 74 -0.03 9.17 13.49
CA SER A 74 -0.94 9.99 12.68
C SER A 74 -0.45 11.43 12.53
N ASN A 75 0.55 11.82 13.32
CA ASN A 75 1.16 13.16 13.34
C ASN A 75 2.27 13.38 12.29
N ARG A 76 2.65 12.38 11.47
CA ARG A 76 3.70 12.52 10.42
C ARG A 76 3.21 12.24 8.99
N MET A 77 1.95 12.54 8.70
CA MET A 77 1.26 12.17 7.43
C MET A 77 1.83 12.77 6.11
N PHE A 78 2.94 13.51 6.15
CA PHE A 78 3.58 14.09 4.96
C PHE A 78 5.12 14.03 4.99
N THR A 79 5.72 13.18 5.84
CA THR A 79 7.18 12.97 5.78
C THR A 79 7.54 11.92 4.73
N LEU A 80 8.74 12.03 4.14
CA LEU A 80 9.29 10.98 3.26
C LEU A 80 9.32 9.62 3.95
N GLU A 81 9.43 9.59 5.28
CA GLU A 81 9.38 8.38 6.10
C GLU A 81 7.99 7.73 6.05
N SER A 82 6.91 8.52 6.11
CA SER A 82 5.54 8.02 5.97
C SER A 82 5.29 7.48 4.55
N LEU A 83 5.75 8.20 3.51
CA LEU A 83 5.65 7.69 2.13
C LEU A 83 6.47 6.40 1.94
N LYS A 84 7.66 6.33 2.53
CA LYS A 84 8.50 5.13 2.55
C LYS A 84 7.81 3.99 3.27
N ALA A 85 7.14 4.24 4.40
CA ALA A 85 6.39 3.24 5.14
C ALA A 85 5.17 2.73 4.35
N VAL A 86 4.41 3.64 3.71
CA VAL A 86 3.27 3.28 2.84
C VAL A 86 3.75 2.46 1.65
N TRP A 87 4.81 2.90 0.97
CA TRP A 87 5.39 2.17 -0.16
C TRP A 87 5.93 0.80 0.26
N HIS A 88 6.59 0.74 1.42
CA HIS A 88 7.08 -0.51 1.99
C HIS A 88 5.91 -1.46 2.33
N GLY A 89 4.82 -0.94 2.90
CA GLY A 89 3.60 -1.69 3.16
C GLY A 89 2.98 -2.22 1.87
N GLN A 90 2.78 -1.37 0.86
CA GLN A 90 2.24 -1.79 -0.45
C GLN A 90 3.14 -2.80 -1.15
N LYS A 91 4.46 -2.62 -1.09
CA LYS A 91 5.42 -3.58 -1.64
C LYS A 91 5.29 -4.92 -0.92
N LEU A 92 5.27 -4.93 0.42
CA LEU A 92 5.10 -6.16 1.20
C LEU A 92 3.74 -6.82 0.93
N ASP A 93 2.67 -6.04 0.76
CA ASP A 93 1.35 -6.55 0.41
C ASP A 93 1.35 -7.29 -0.92
N PHE A 94 2.06 -6.78 -1.93
CA PHE A 94 2.18 -7.46 -3.22
C PHE A 94 2.93 -8.80 -3.14
N PHE A 95 3.84 -8.93 -2.18
CA PHE A 95 4.57 -10.17 -1.93
C PHE A 95 3.88 -11.11 -0.93
N LYS A 96 2.70 -10.75 -0.41
CA LYS A 96 1.93 -11.65 0.46
C LYS A 96 1.51 -12.86 -0.36
N SER A 97 1.79 -14.06 0.14
CA SER A 97 1.36 -15.29 -0.53
C SER A 97 -0.15 -15.55 -0.39
N ALA A 98 -0.83 -14.87 0.54
CA ALA A 98 -2.26 -15.02 0.82
C ALA A 98 -3.04 -13.79 0.34
N HIS A 99 -4.02 -14.01 -0.53
CA HIS A 99 -4.93 -12.96 -1.01
C HIS A 99 -6.40 -13.41 -0.88
N VAL A 100 -7.31 -12.44 -0.77
CA VAL A 100 -8.75 -12.75 -0.73
C VAL A 100 -9.18 -13.31 -2.09
N GLY A 101 -9.88 -14.45 -2.07
CA GLY A 101 -10.33 -15.15 -3.28
C GLY A 101 -9.29 -16.07 -3.92
N SER A 102 -8.01 -16.03 -3.49
CA SER A 102 -7.02 -17.04 -3.88
C SER A 102 -7.10 -18.27 -2.96
N SER A 103 -6.46 -19.37 -3.37
CA SER A 103 -6.31 -20.54 -2.50
C SER A 103 -5.56 -20.17 -1.21
N ALA A 104 -6.07 -20.59 -0.06
CA ALA A 104 -5.42 -20.36 1.22
C ALA A 104 -4.08 -21.13 1.28
N PRO A 105 -2.97 -20.49 1.69
CA PRO A 105 -1.71 -21.20 1.91
C PRO A 105 -1.86 -22.29 2.98
N ASN A 106 -1.13 -23.41 2.81
CA ASN A 106 -1.15 -24.54 3.74
C ASN A 106 0.21 -24.74 4.46
N PRO A 107 0.66 -23.78 5.28
CA PRO A 107 1.91 -23.89 6.01
C PRO A 107 1.81 -24.89 7.18
N GLU A 108 2.97 -25.33 7.65
CA GLU A 108 3.09 -26.23 8.79
C GLU A 108 2.88 -25.48 10.11
N VAL A 109 2.16 -26.11 11.04
CA VAL A 109 1.89 -25.66 12.40
C VAL A 109 2.21 -26.79 13.39
N ILE A 110 2.53 -26.43 14.62
CA ILE A 110 2.84 -27.40 15.67
C ILE A 110 1.68 -27.41 16.66
N GLN A 111 1.07 -28.59 16.84
CA GLN A 111 0.08 -28.80 17.87
C GLN A 111 0.77 -28.89 19.24
N LEU A 112 0.25 -28.13 20.22
CA LEU A 112 0.80 -28.12 21.58
C LEU A 112 0.72 -29.49 22.25
N ASP A 113 -0.40 -30.19 22.03
CA ASP A 113 -0.61 -31.54 22.54
C ASP A 113 0.25 -32.56 21.76
N GLY A 114 1.45 -32.82 22.28
CA GLY A 114 2.36 -33.83 21.75
C GLY A 114 3.28 -33.37 20.62
N GLN A 115 3.46 -32.07 20.42
CA GLN A 115 4.41 -31.46 19.45
C GLN A 115 4.31 -32.04 18.03
N LYS A 116 3.11 -32.40 17.60
CA LYS A 116 2.89 -32.95 16.26
C LYS A 116 2.90 -31.83 15.23
N ARG A 117 3.58 -32.07 14.11
CA ARG A 117 3.54 -31.19 12.93
C ARG A 117 2.27 -31.50 12.15
N LEU A 118 1.42 -30.50 12.00
CA LEU A 118 0.21 -30.51 11.19
C LEU A 118 0.28 -29.36 10.20
N ARG A 119 -0.70 -29.23 9.32
CA ARG A 119 -0.85 -28.05 8.47
C ARG A 119 -2.14 -27.32 8.77
N ILE A 120 -2.21 -26.05 8.41
CA ILE A 120 -3.39 -25.20 8.70
C ILE A 120 -4.68 -25.82 8.15
N LEU A 121 -4.66 -26.33 6.91
CA LEU A 121 -5.86 -26.87 6.28
C LEU A 121 -6.32 -28.21 6.86
N ASP A 122 -5.48 -28.90 7.65
CA ASP A 122 -5.88 -30.14 8.33
C ASP A 122 -6.93 -29.88 9.42
N TYR A 123 -7.03 -28.63 9.90
CA TYR A 123 -8.07 -28.19 10.84
C TYR A 123 -9.39 -27.81 10.16
N ALA A 124 -9.44 -27.76 8.83
CA ALA A 124 -10.66 -27.45 8.09
C ALA A 124 -11.65 -28.64 8.14
N ARG A 125 -12.94 -28.35 8.39
CA ARG A 125 -13.99 -29.37 8.47
C ARG A 125 -14.98 -29.24 7.30
N GLY A 126 -14.66 -29.91 6.21
CA GLY A 126 -15.49 -29.90 4.99
C GLY A 126 -15.68 -28.47 4.46
N LYS A 127 -16.93 -28.01 4.36
CA LYS A 127 -17.27 -26.66 3.86
C LYS A 127 -17.38 -25.59 4.95
N ARG A 128 -17.12 -25.93 6.23
CA ARG A 128 -17.20 -24.94 7.31
C ARG A 128 -16.02 -23.95 7.22
N PRO A 129 -16.27 -22.63 7.32
CA PRO A 129 -15.20 -21.66 7.40
C PRO A 129 -14.27 -21.93 8.58
N LEU A 130 -12.96 -21.89 8.35
CA LEU A 130 -11.93 -21.95 9.38
C LEU A 130 -11.40 -20.53 9.61
N ILE A 131 -11.57 -20.01 10.84
CA ILE A 131 -11.09 -18.69 11.23
C ILE A 131 -9.76 -18.86 11.96
N LEU A 132 -8.74 -18.10 11.54
CA LEU A 132 -7.40 -18.14 12.13
C LEU A 132 -7.14 -16.85 12.90
N ASN A 133 -6.64 -16.97 14.12
CA ASN A 133 -6.16 -15.86 14.92
C ASN A 133 -4.70 -16.11 15.28
N PHE A 134 -3.81 -15.26 14.78
CA PHE A 134 -2.39 -15.32 15.05
C PHE A 134 -2.05 -14.26 16.10
N GLY A 135 -1.40 -14.68 17.18
CA GLY A 135 -0.97 -13.79 18.25
C GLY A 135 0.09 -14.45 19.12
N SER A 136 0.76 -13.65 19.93
CA SER A 136 1.73 -14.08 20.94
C SER A 136 1.44 -13.34 22.24
N CYS A 137 1.70 -13.99 23.37
CA CYS A 137 1.83 -13.27 24.63
C CYS A 137 3.19 -12.58 24.61
N THR A 138 3.18 -11.26 24.50
CA THR A 138 4.35 -10.41 24.76
C THR A 138 4.21 -9.82 26.14
#